data_AF-A0A317JMA0-F1
#
_entry.id   AF-A0A317JMA0-F1
#
_cell.length_a   1.000
_cell.length_b   1.000
_cell.length_c   1.000
_cell.angle_alpha   90.00
_cell.angle_beta   90.00
_cell.angle_gamma   90.00
#
_symmetry.space_group_name_H-M   'P 1'
#
loop_
_entity.id
_entity.type
_entity.pdbx_description
1 polymer ?
#
loop_
_entity_poly.entity_id
_entity_poly.type
_entity_poly.pdbx_seq_one_letter_code
_entity_poly.pdbx_strand_id
1 'polypeptide(L)'
;MKAIYPLLLPAFICSGTWASLEPVCKTISSPFKSSAPFSKIKLILDAVSREKAIQLAWGEMLKRDQNQSVALPVLQYLRATESKTAVKGYFKVMAEIMTGGYPLDAAMKIWPKRPPAKAIKFQLSALCEMYHLAVASSTEETWGEPKQ
;
A
#
# COMPACT_ATOMS: atom_id res chain seq x y z
N MET A 1 -34.46 -57.38 -0.33
CA MET A 1 -33.18 -56.68 -0.08
C MET A 1 -33.22 -55.35 -0.84
N LYS A 2 -33.24 -54.21 -0.15
CA LYS A 2 -33.10 -52.86 -0.73
C LYS A 2 -32.13 -52.10 0.16
N ALA A 3 -30.92 -51.87 -0.32
CA ALA A 3 -29.95 -50.97 0.29
C ALA A 3 -29.90 -49.71 -0.57
N ILE A 4 -30.16 -48.55 0.03
CA ILE A 4 -29.89 -47.25 -0.59
C ILE A 4 -29.03 -46.50 0.42
N TYR A 5 -27.80 -46.24 -0.01
CA TYR A 5 -26.74 -45.60 0.75
C TYR A 5 -27.02 -44.10 0.97
N PRO A 6 -26.64 -43.51 2.12
CA PRO A 6 -26.73 -42.08 2.33
C PRO A 6 -25.61 -41.36 1.57
N LEU A 7 -25.98 -40.31 0.84
CA LEU A 7 -25.06 -39.40 0.19
C LEU A 7 -24.35 -38.56 1.26
N LEU A 8 -23.09 -38.90 1.56
CA LEU A 8 -22.17 -38.02 2.30
C LEU A 8 -21.67 -36.94 1.35
N LEU A 9 -22.16 -35.71 1.51
CA LEU A 9 -21.59 -34.52 0.87
C LEU A 9 -20.27 -34.17 1.58
N PRO A 10 -19.12 -34.12 0.88
CA PRO A 10 -17.91 -33.57 1.48
C PRO A 10 -18.08 -32.05 1.58
N ALA A 11 -18.05 -31.55 2.82
CA ALA A 11 -17.85 -30.14 3.10
C ALA A 11 -16.49 -29.72 2.54
N PHE A 12 -16.50 -29.06 1.38
CA PHE A 12 -15.37 -28.29 0.90
C PHE A 12 -15.15 -27.12 1.86
N ILE A 13 -14.38 -27.36 2.92
CA ILE A 13 -13.78 -26.30 3.70
C ILE A 13 -12.70 -25.71 2.78
N CYS A 14 -13.06 -24.69 2.01
CA CYS A 14 -12.09 -23.80 1.39
C CYS A 14 -11.35 -23.08 2.54
N SER A 15 -10.33 -23.73 3.08
CA SER A 15 -9.26 -23.07 3.83
C SER A 15 -8.55 -22.15 2.86
N GLY A 16 -9.13 -20.98 2.62
CA GLY A 16 -8.48 -19.89 1.90
C GLY A 16 -7.30 -19.47 2.72
N THR A 17 -6.14 -20.06 2.45
CA THR A 17 -4.87 -19.48 2.85
C THR A 17 -4.80 -18.11 2.19
N TRP A 18 -5.20 -17.08 2.92
CA TRP A 18 -4.82 -15.71 2.63
C TRP A 18 -3.31 -15.66 2.79
N ALA A 19 -2.60 -16.08 1.75
CA ALA A 19 -1.20 -15.78 1.61
C ALA A 19 -1.11 -14.26 1.57
N SER A 20 -0.86 -13.67 2.73
CA SER A 20 -0.30 -12.33 2.84
C SER A 20 1.06 -12.44 2.17
N LEU A 21 1.07 -12.36 0.83
CA LEU A 21 2.27 -12.25 0.01
C LEU A 21 2.84 -10.89 0.34
N GLU A 22 3.67 -10.88 1.37
CA GLU A 22 4.46 -9.73 1.70
C GLU A 22 5.32 -9.39 0.46
N PRO A 23 5.34 -8.12 0.05
CA PRO A 23 6.03 -7.70 -1.17
C PRO A 23 7.52 -8.00 -1.04
N VAL A 24 8.13 -8.54 -2.09
CA VAL A 24 9.58 -8.72 -2.12
C VAL A 24 10.27 -7.37 -2.05
N CYS A 25 11.32 -7.26 -1.23
CA CYS A 25 12.12 -6.04 -1.02
C CYS A 25 12.98 -5.65 -2.22
N LYS A 26 12.31 -5.14 -3.25
CA LYS A 26 12.90 -4.65 -4.50
C LYS A 26 12.20 -3.38 -4.94
N THR A 27 12.81 -2.67 -5.87
CA THR A 27 12.18 -1.51 -6.53
C THR A 27 11.94 -1.82 -7.99
N ILE A 28 10.93 -1.19 -8.56
CA ILE A 28 10.73 -1.15 -10.00
C ILE A 28 10.68 0.31 -10.47
N SER A 29 11.14 0.54 -11.69
CA SER A 29 11.11 1.86 -12.29
C SER A 29 9.69 2.25 -12.67
N SER A 30 9.36 3.52 -12.45
CA SER A 30 8.08 4.06 -12.87
C SER A 30 7.97 4.21 -14.39
N PRO A 31 6.87 3.72 -15.00
CA PRO A 31 6.53 4.06 -16.38
C PRO A 31 5.91 5.46 -16.49
N PHE A 32 5.65 6.13 -15.38
CA PHE A 32 4.91 7.38 -15.33
C PHE A 32 5.80 8.59 -15.60
N LYS A 33 5.29 9.49 -16.44
CA LYS A 33 5.81 10.86 -16.49
C LYS A 33 5.38 11.59 -15.22
N SER A 34 6.27 12.38 -14.64
CA SER A 34 6.02 13.08 -13.38
C SER A 34 4.86 14.10 -13.46
N SER A 35 4.57 14.61 -14.66
CA SER A 35 3.43 15.50 -14.96
C SER A 35 2.11 14.76 -15.23
N ALA A 36 2.07 13.43 -15.18
CA ALA A 36 0.87 12.67 -15.46
C ALA A 36 -0.24 12.98 -14.43
N PRO A 37 -1.49 13.20 -14.86
CA PRO A 37 -2.61 13.38 -13.94
C PRO A 37 -2.87 12.11 -13.14
N PHE A 38 -3.39 12.25 -11.92
CA PHE A 38 -3.62 11.11 -11.02
C PHE A 38 -4.54 10.06 -11.63
N SER A 39 -5.55 10.44 -12.41
CA SER A 39 -6.45 9.49 -13.08
C SER A 39 -5.73 8.52 -14.02
N LYS A 40 -4.73 8.99 -14.78
CA LYS A 40 -3.92 8.14 -15.66
C LYS A 40 -2.99 7.23 -14.86
N ILE A 41 -2.41 7.75 -13.78
CA ILE A 41 -1.57 6.95 -12.88
C ILE A 41 -2.40 5.83 -12.25
N LYS A 42 -3.59 6.15 -11.72
CA LYS A 42 -4.52 5.21 -11.13
C LYS A 42 -4.90 4.09 -12.09
N LEU A 43 -5.25 4.40 -13.35
CA LEU A 43 -5.63 3.38 -14.33
C LEU A 43 -4.56 2.30 -14.53
N ILE A 44 -3.29 2.70 -14.54
CA ILE A 44 -2.18 1.75 -14.64
C ILE A 44 -1.98 1.01 -13.30
N LEU A 45 -2.12 1.70 -12.17
CA LEU A 45 -2.03 1.08 -10.84
C LEU A 45 -3.15 0.04 -10.58
N ASP A 46 -4.33 0.26 -11.14
CA ASP A 46 -5.45 -0.69 -11.12
C ASP A 46 -5.12 -1.97 -11.92
N ALA A 47 -4.22 -1.89 -12.90
CA ALA A 47 -3.85 -2.99 -13.79
C ALA A 47 -2.60 -3.78 -13.33
N VAL A 48 -1.94 -3.39 -12.24
CA VAL A 48 -0.76 -4.09 -11.69
C VAL A 48 -1.08 -4.71 -10.34
N SER A 49 -0.30 -5.74 -9.97
CA SER A 49 -0.43 -6.34 -8.63
C SER A 49 -0.09 -5.33 -7.53
N ARG A 50 -0.69 -5.51 -6.35
CA ARG A 50 -0.41 -4.69 -5.16
C ARG A 50 1.08 -4.66 -4.83
N GLU A 51 1.75 -5.81 -4.91
CA GLU A 51 3.19 -5.93 -4.72
C GLU A 51 3.97 -5.00 -5.67
N LYS A 52 3.65 -5.01 -6.98
CA LYS A 52 4.31 -4.13 -7.95
C LYS A 52 4.04 -2.66 -7.65
N ALA A 53 2.83 -2.30 -7.23
CA ALA A 53 2.52 -0.93 -6.83
C ALA A 53 3.33 -0.48 -5.60
N ILE A 54 3.59 -1.38 -4.64
CA ILE A 54 4.45 -1.09 -3.47
C ILE A 54 5.92 -0.94 -3.88
N GLN A 55 6.45 -1.86 -4.69
CA GLN A 55 7.82 -1.80 -5.21
C GLN A 55 8.06 -0.55 -6.05
N LEU A 56 7.05 -0.13 -6.81
CA LEU A 56 7.03 1.13 -7.53
C LEU A 56 7.08 2.32 -6.57
N ALA A 57 6.24 2.32 -5.52
CA ALA A 57 6.26 3.38 -4.51
C ALA A 57 7.67 3.53 -3.91
N TRP A 58 8.28 2.43 -3.47
CA TRP A 58 9.64 2.44 -2.95
C TRP A 58 10.66 2.97 -3.97
N GLY A 59 10.59 2.54 -5.23
CA GLY A 59 11.45 3.05 -6.30
C GLY A 59 11.31 4.55 -6.50
N GLU A 60 10.07 5.05 -6.52
CA GLU A 60 9.78 6.48 -6.67
C GLU A 60 10.21 7.31 -5.47
N MET A 61 10.09 6.78 -4.25
CA MET A 61 10.56 7.45 -3.05
C MET A 61 12.08 7.54 -3.01
N LEU A 62 12.79 6.52 -3.47
CA LEU A 62 14.26 6.45 -3.45
C LEU A 62 14.95 7.21 -4.60
N LYS A 63 14.19 7.85 -5.50
CA LYS A 63 14.77 8.69 -6.56
C LYS A 63 15.59 9.84 -5.99
N ARG A 64 16.72 10.16 -6.64
CA ARG A 64 17.51 11.36 -6.30
C ARG A 64 16.74 12.65 -6.58
N ASP A 65 16.10 12.73 -7.74
CA ASP A 65 15.27 13.87 -8.12
C ASP A 65 13.80 13.62 -7.78
N GLN A 66 13.37 14.16 -6.64
CA GLN A 66 11.99 14.08 -6.19
C GLN A 66 11.03 14.90 -7.06
N ASN A 67 11.52 15.87 -7.83
CA ASN A 67 10.69 16.62 -8.77
C ASN A 67 10.31 15.78 -10.00
N GLN A 68 10.90 14.60 -10.17
CA GLN A 68 10.49 13.61 -11.18
C GLN A 68 9.79 12.39 -10.58
N SER A 69 9.56 12.40 -9.27
CA SER A 69 8.87 11.32 -8.58
C SER A 69 7.36 11.41 -8.76
N VAL A 70 6.72 10.26 -8.94
CA VAL A 70 5.27 10.06 -8.79
C VAL A 70 4.93 9.30 -7.51
N ALA A 71 5.81 9.33 -6.50
CA ALA A 71 5.56 8.63 -5.23
C ALA A 71 4.24 9.07 -4.58
N LEU A 72 3.93 10.37 -4.53
CA LEU A 72 2.71 10.88 -3.89
C LEU A 72 1.41 10.26 -4.43
N PRO A 73 1.14 10.28 -5.76
CA PRO A 73 -0.05 9.61 -6.29
C PRO A 73 -0.03 8.09 -6.07
N VAL A 74 1.13 7.43 -6.13
CA VAL A 74 1.22 5.98 -5.87
C VAL A 74 0.92 5.66 -4.40
N LEU A 75 1.47 6.44 -3.46
CA LEU A 75 1.21 6.30 -2.02
C LEU A 75 -0.26 6.61 -1.70
N GLN A 76 -0.87 7.61 -2.34
CA GLN A 76 -2.30 7.88 -2.19
C GLN A 76 -3.15 6.71 -2.66
N TYR A 77 -2.82 6.14 -3.83
CA TYR A 77 -3.51 4.96 -4.34
C TYR A 77 -3.41 3.78 -3.38
N LEU A 78 -2.20 3.46 -2.92
CA LEU A 78 -1.96 2.34 -2.00
C LEU A 78 -2.67 2.54 -0.65
N ARG A 79 -2.68 3.76 -0.11
CA ARG A 79 -3.44 4.12 1.09
C ARG A 79 -4.94 3.98 0.89
N ALA A 80 -5.48 4.46 -0.23
CA ALA A 80 -6.92 4.45 -0.51
C ALA A 80 -7.46 3.04 -0.76
N THR A 81 -6.63 2.13 -1.25
CA THR A 81 -7.00 0.73 -1.57
C THR A 81 -6.62 -0.28 -0.49
N GLU A 82 -5.93 0.16 0.56
CA GLU A 82 -5.60 -0.69 1.71
C GLU A 82 -6.82 -0.83 2.63
N SER A 83 -6.95 -1.97 3.30
CA SER A 83 -7.94 -2.21 4.36
C SER A 83 -7.31 -2.12 5.75
N LYS A 84 -6.05 -2.57 5.91
CA LYS A 84 -5.33 -2.55 7.19
C LYS A 84 -4.92 -1.14 7.61
N THR A 85 -5.41 -0.68 8.77
CA THR A 85 -5.16 0.68 9.29
C THR A 85 -3.68 1.00 9.45
N ALA A 86 -2.87 0.07 9.98
CA ALA A 86 -1.44 0.28 10.15
C ALA A 86 -0.71 0.47 8.80
N VAL A 87 -1.08 -0.33 7.78
CA VAL A 87 -0.50 -0.21 6.44
C VAL A 87 -0.96 1.09 5.76
N LYS A 88 -2.21 1.55 5.96
CA LYS A 88 -2.64 2.90 5.57
C LYS A 88 -1.76 3.98 6.22
N GLY A 89 -1.49 3.83 7.51
CA GLY A 89 -0.63 4.70 8.30
C GLY A 89 0.77 4.78 7.71
N TYR A 90 1.37 3.64 7.37
CA TYR A 90 2.67 3.58 6.71
C TYR A 90 2.72 4.45 5.44
N PHE A 91 1.77 4.26 4.50
CA PHE A 91 1.77 5.05 3.26
C PHE A 91 1.54 6.54 3.49
N LYS A 92 0.67 6.88 4.45
CA LYS A 92 0.41 8.28 4.84
C LYS A 92 1.69 8.93 5.40
N VAL A 93 2.34 8.29 6.37
CA VAL A 93 3.55 8.82 7.02
C VAL A 93 4.69 8.97 6.02
N MET A 94 4.89 8.00 5.13
CA MET A 94 5.91 8.12 4.09
C MET A 94 5.67 9.34 3.18
N ALA A 95 4.42 9.58 2.78
CA ALA A 95 4.08 10.77 2.00
C ALA A 95 4.29 12.09 2.77
N GLU A 96 3.95 12.13 4.05
CA GLU A 96 4.16 13.32 4.89
C GLU A 96 5.65 13.60 5.07
N ILE A 97 6.49 12.58 5.27
CA ILE A 97 7.95 12.75 5.32
C ILE A 97 8.47 13.36 4.01
N MET A 98 8.03 12.81 2.87
CA MET A 98 8.42 13.31 1.54
C MET A 98 7.98 14.74 1.26
N THR A 99 6.92 15.22 1.89
CA THR A 99 6.43 16.58 1.69
C THR A 99 6.84 17.51 2.83
N GLY A 100 7.62 17.03 3.79
CA GLY A 100 8.05 17.82 4.96
C GLY A 100 6.92 18.15 5.93
N GLY A 101 5.92 17.27 6.05
CA GLY A 101 4.76 17.39 6.94
C GLY A 101 3.49 17.91 6.25
N TYR A 102 3.51 18.12 4.93
CA TYR A 102 2.31 18.55 4.21
C TYR A 102 1.33 17.37 4.07
N PRO A 103 0.03 17.54 4.39
CA PRO A 103 -0.91 16.43 4.32
C PRO A 103 -1.04 15.84 2.92
N LEU A 104 -0.97 14.50 2.79
CA LEU A 104 -1.05 13.82 1.50
C LEU A 104 -2.34 14.17 0.72
N ASP A 105 -3.50 14.23 1.39
CA ASP A 105 -4.76 14.59 0.74
C ASP A 105 -4.74 16.02 0.17
N ALA A 106 -4.05 16.95 0.84
CA ALA A 106 -3.86 18.31 0.33
C ALA A 106 -2.87 18.34 -0.85
N ALA A 107 -1.78 17.56 -0.78
CA ALA A 107 -0.81 17.43 -1.87
C ALA A 107 -1.48 16.90 -3.15
N MET A 108 -2.41 15.96 -3.00
CA MET A 108 -3.13 15.36 -4.11
C MET A 108 -4.14 16.31 -4.77
N LYS A 109 -4.74 17.24 -4.02
CA LYS A 109 -5.65 18.27 -4.59
C LYS A 109 -4.96 19.20 -5.58
N ILE A 110 -3.66 19.44 -5.40
CA ILE A 110 -2.87 20.32 -6.26
C ILE A 110 -1.99 19.55 -7.26
N TRP A 111 -2.06 18.21 -7.29
CA TRP A 111 -1.29 17.41 -8.24
C TRP A 111 -1.71 17.73 -9.69
N PRO A 112 -0.77 17.91 -10.66
CA PRO A 112 0.67 17.62 -10.62
C PRO A 112 1.57 18.80 -10.19
N LYS A 113 0.99 19.93 -9.77
CA LYS A 113 1.71 21.17 -9.41
C LYS A 113 2.65 21.01 -8.21
N ARG A 114 2.41 19.97 -7.38
CA ARG A 114 3.27 19.41 -6.32
C ARG A 114 3.75 20.37 -5.22
N PRO A 115 3.63 19.99 -3.93
CA PRO A 115 4.39 20.67 -2.89
C PRO A 115 5.90 20.37 -3.06
N PRO A 116 6.80 21.18 -2.47
CA PRO A 116 8.22 20.88 -2.43
C PRO A 116 8.46 19.47 -1.86
N ALA A 117 9.06 18.60 -2.66
CA ALA A 117 9.35 17.24 -2.25
C ALA A 117 10.77 17.13 -1.68
N LYS A 118 10.88 16.51 -0.51
CA LYS A 118 12.13 16.19 0.17
C LYS A 118 12.52 14.76 -0.15
N ALA A 119 13.81 14.54 -0.40
CA ALA A 119 14.34 13.20 -0.51
C ALA A 119 14.13 12.46 0.82
N ILE A 120 13.66 11.22 0.75
CA ILE A 120 13.66 10.35 1.93
C ILE A 120 15.10 9.98 2.26
N LYS A 121 15.42 9.89 3.55
CA LYS A 121 16.76 9.48 4.02
C LYS A 121 16.84 7.98 4.34
N PHE A 122 15.78 7.23 4.03
CA PHE A 122 15.73 5.79 4.25
C PHE A 122 16.35 5.02 3.09
N GLN A 123 16.96 3.88 3.40
CA GLN A 123 17.32 2.88 2.41
C GLN A 123 16.13 1.93 2.17
N LEU A 124 16.19 1.15 1.09
CA LEU A 124 15.14 0.19 0.75
C LEU A 124 14.86 -0.81 1.89
N SER A 125 15.89 -1.28 2.59
CA SER A 125 15.75 -2.21 3.72
C SER A 125 14.87 -1.62 4.83
N ALA A 126 15.09 -0.36 5.21
CA ALA A 126 14.29 0.33 6.21
C ALA A 126 12.84 0.55 5.75
N LEU A 127 12.64 0.89 4.47
CA LEU A 127 11.29 1.03 3.90
C LEU A 127 10.50 -0.28 3.95
N CYS A 128 11.17 -1.39 3.66
CA CYS A 128 10.62 -2.73 3.79
C CYS A 128 10.27 -3.07 5.22
N GLU A 129 11.23 -2.94 6.13
CA GLU A 129 11.07 -3.30 7.53
C GLU A 129 9.87 -2.56 8.15
N MET A 130 9.76 -1.26 7.93
CA MET A 130 8.61 -0.46 8.36
C MET A 130 7.28 -0.94 7.76
N TYR A 131 7.29 -1.38 6.49
CA TYR A 131 6.09 -1.94 5.86
C TYR A 131 5.71 -3.29 6.47
N HIS A 132 6.67 -4.20 6.66
CA HIS A 132 6.43 -5.51 7.28
C HIS A 132 5.93 -5.37 8.72
N LEU A 133 6.48 -4.43 9.50
CA LEU A 133 5.97 -4.10 10.83
C LEU A 133 4.50 -3.65 10.78
N ALA A 134 4.14 -2.80 9.80
CA ALA A 134 2.76 -2.37 9.60
C ALA A 134 1.83 -3.49 9.11
N VAL A 135 2.34 -4.49 8.38
CA VAL A 135 1.57 -5.67 7.96
C VAL A 135 1.34 -6.63 9.13
N ALA A 136 2.35 -6.80 9.98
CA ALA A 136 2.38 -7.71 11.12
C ALA A 136 1.62 -7.17 12.35
N SER A 137 1.37 -5.87 12.44
CA SER A 137 0.57 -5.32 13.54
C SER A 137 -0.86 -5.87 13.50
N SER A 138 -1.23 -6.66 14.50
CA SER A 138 -2.62 -7.06 14.73
C SER A 138 -3.45 -5.84 15.10
N THR A 139 -4.54 -5.62 14.39
CA THR A 139 -5.53 -4.60 14.78
C THR A 139 -6.52 -5.24 15.76
N GLU A 140 -6.09 -5.44 17.00
CA GLU A 140 -6.98 -5.58 18.16
C GLU A 140 -6.73 -4.40 19.11
N GLU A 141 -7.26 -3.23 18.73
CA GLU A 141 -7.69 -2.25 19.73
C GLU A 141 -9.18 -2.50 20.01
N THR A 142 -9.48 -3.63 20.64
CA THR A 142 -10.74 -3.79 21.38
C THR A 142 -10.58 -2.91 22.62
N TRP A 143 -10.97 -1.64 22.50
CA TRP A 143 -11.19 -0.79 23.66
C TRP A 143 -12.24 -1.47 24.52
N GLY A 144 -11.80 -2.13 25.59
CA GLY A 144 -12.67 -2.70 26.59
C GLY A 144 -13.53 -1.58 27.17
N GLU A 145 -14.85 -1.68 26.99
CA GLU A 145 -15.79 -0.84 27.71
C GLU A 145 -15.58 -1.05 29.22
N PRO A 146 -15.46 0.02 30.03
CA PRO A 146 -15.56 -0.12 31.46
C PRO A 146 -17.00 -0.57 31.78
N LYS A 147 -17.13 -1.77 32.35
CA LYS A 147 -18.40 -2.22 32.93
C LYS A 147 -18.81 -1.22 34.01
N GLN A 148 -20.06 -0.77 33.90
CA GLN A 148 -20.79 0.05 34.88
C GLN A 148 -20.80 -0.59 36.27
#